data_AF-A0A8B7P1A0-F1
#
_entry.id   AF-A0A8B7P1A0-F1
#
_cell.length_a   1.000
_cell.length_b   1.000
_cell.length_c   1.000
_cell.angle_alpha   90.00
_cell.angle_beta   90.00
_cell.angle_gamma   90.00
#
_symmetry.space_group_name_H-M   'P 1'
#
loop_
_entity.id
_entity.type
_entity.pdbx_description
1 polymer ?
#
loop_
_entity_poly.entity_id
_entity_poly.type
_entity_poly.pdbx_seq_one_letter_code
_entity_poly.pdbx_strand_id
1 'polypeptide(L)'
;MEIRDAVQKNDCCNKNSCNSTPCLKEPLETLESFLEFEDKLSDQEFYDTLKEQMQRIGGLDVADNVKTLMKRTMSNALMSKMSLQGKKNKIAFNGTRLFSAIKEVVMATFQEATEVKLNEEFSRFLRHAPERLGGGGRTSK
;
A
#
# COMPACT_ATOMS: atom_id res chain seq x y z
N MET A 1 -7.33 -0.77 -43.48
CA MET A 1 -6.76 0.31 -42.65
C MET A 1 -6.88 -0.17 -41.21
N GLU A 2 -5.90 -0.97 -40.76
CA GLU A 2 -5.88 -1.53 -39.40
C GLU A 2 -5.11 -0.57 -38.50
N ILE A 3 -5.75 -0.03 -37.47
CA ILE A 3 -5.05 0.62 -36.36
C ILE A 3 -5.16 -0.37 -35.20
N ARG A 4 -4.05 -1.07 -34.92
CA ARG A 4 -3.93 -1.94 -33.74
C ARG A 4 -3.52 -1.06 -32.56
N ASP A 5 -4.44 -0.84 -31.64
CA ASP A 5 -4.18 -0.22 -30.35
C ASP A 5 -3.25 -1.12 -29.51
N ALA A 6 -1.96 -0.80 -29.54
CA ALA A 6 -0.99 -1.33 -28.61
C ALA A 6 -1.15 -0.57 -27.28
N VAL A 7 -2.00 -1.09 -26.41
CA VAL A 7 -2.01 -0.74 -24.97
C VAL A 7 -0.60 -0.95 -24.44
N GLN A 8 0.07 0.14 -24.09
CA GLN A 8 1.37 0.14 -23.43
C GLN A 8 1.22 -0.59 -22.10
N LYS A 9 1.63 -1.85 -22.07
CA LYS A 9 2.07 -2.50 -20.84
C LYS A 9 3.29 -1.74 -20.38
N ASN A 10 3.09 -0.79 -19.47
CA ASN A 10 4.18 -0.16 -18.74
C ASN A 10 4.76 -1.18 -17.75
N ASP A 11 5.50 -2.16 -18.29
CA ASP A 11 6.48 -2.94 -17.56
C ASP A 11 7.69 -2.03 -17.30
N CYS A 12 7.60 -1.19 -16.26
CA CYS A 12 8.64 -0.20 -15.94
C CYS A 12 9.84 -0.78 -15.17
N CYS A 13 10.13 -2.07 -15.26
CA CYS A 13 11.19 -2.66 -14.45
C CYS A 13 12.12 -3.56 -15.26
N ASN A 14 13.09 -2.90 -15.91
CA ASN A 14 14.33 -3.50 -16.39
C ASN A 14 14.99 -4.29 -15.25
N LYS A 15 15.16 -5.60 -15.44
CA LYS A 15 15.94 -6.47 -14.57
C LYS A 15 17.40 -6.18 -14.91
N ASN A 16 18.04 -5.24 -14.20
CA ASN A 16 19.49 -5.23 -13.95
C ASN A 16 19.87 -3.97 -13.14
N SER A 17 20.31 -4.18 -11.90
CA SER A 17 21.06 -3.25 -11.02
C SER A 17 20.31 -2.01 -10.48
N CYS A 18 19.88 -2.04 -9.22
CA CYS A 18 19.79 -0.85 -8.36
C CYS A 18 19.75 -1.29 -6.88
N ASN A 19 20.88 -1.13 -6.19
CA ASN A 19 21.07 -1.53 -4.79
C ASN A 19 20.61 -0.45 -3.78
N SER A 20 19.64 0.40 -4.11
CA SER A 20 19.20 1.47 -3.19
C SER A 20 17.78 2.02 -3.45
N THR A 21 17.03 1.49 -4.40
CA THR A 21 15.70 2.04 -4.72
C THR A 21 14.61 1.15 -4.13
N PRO A 22 13.68 1.66 -3.27
CA PRO A 22 12.51 0.90 -2.85
C PRO A 22 11.80 0.43 -4.10
N CYS A 23 11.65 -0.87 -4.30
CA CYS A 23 10.93 -1.37 -5.46
C CYS A 23 9.72 -2.12 -4.92
N LEU A 24 8.53 -1.54 -5.08
CA LEU A 24 7.25 -2.15 -4.69
C LEU A 24 6.86 -3.36 -5.58
N LYS A 25 7.84 -4.10 -6.10
CA LYS A 25 7.64 -5.24 -7.00
C LYS A 25 6.84 -6.34 -6.30
N GLU A 26 7.16 -6.60 -5.04
CA GLU A 26 6.55 -7.69 -4.26
C GLU A 26 6.05 -7.17 -2.91
N PRO A 27 4.83 -7.58 -2.49
CA PRO A 27 4.26 -7.18 -1.22
C PRO A 27 4.97 -7.88 -0.05
N LEU A 28 5.16 -7.16 1.05
CA LEU A 28 5.75 -7.71 2.27
C LEU A 28 4.83 -8.74 2.91
N GLU A 29 5.32 -9.96 3.16
CA GLU A 29 4.52 -11.06 3.70
C GLU A 29 4.72 -11.32 5.19
N THR A 30 5.93 -11.04 5.68
CA THR A 30 6.33 -11.29 7.06
C THR A 30 6.44 -9.99 7.85
N LEU A 31 6.31 -10.11 9.16
CA LEU A 31 6.49 -8.97 10.04
C LEU A 31 7.95 -8.51 10.09
N GLU A 32 8.90 -9.45 10.01
CA GLU A 32 10.33 -9.16 10.01
C GLU A 32 10.71 -8.28 8.82
N SER A 33 10.29 -8.66 7.61
CA SER A 33 10.50 -7.84 6.41
C SER A 33 9.81 -6.48 6.49
N PHE A 34 8.68 -6.39 7.20
CA PHE A 34 8.03 -5.12 7.47
C PHE A 34 8.84 -4.22 8.41
N LEU A 35 9.43 -4.78 9.47
CA LEU A 35 10.29 -4.03 10.39
C LEU A 35 11.57 -3.55 9.71
N GLU A 36 12.21 -4.40 8.89
CA GLU A 36 13.36 -3.99 8.07
C GLU A 36 13.00 -2.88 7.08
N PHE A 37 11.79 -2.94 6.52
CA PHE A 37 11.30 -1.91 5.62
C PHE A 37 11.02 -0.59 6.35
N GLU A 38 10.44 -0.65 7.55
CA GLU A 38 10.26 0.53 8.41
C GLU A 38 11.59 1.13 8.86
N ASP A 39 12.60 0.30 9.11
CA ASP A 39 13.96 0.76 9.43
C ASP A 39 14.60 1.49 8.24
N LYS A 40 14.46 0.96 7.02
CA LYS A 40 14.87 1.66 5.79
C LYS A 40 14.09 2.95 5.56
N LEU A 41 12.84 3.02 5.99
CA LEU A 41 12.05 4.27 5.95
C LEU A 41 12.50 5.31 6.98
N SER A 42 13.46 4.99 7.85
CA SER A 42 14.15 6.00 8.64
C SER A 42 15.03 6.92 7.78
N ASP A 43 15.52 6.43 6.65
CA ASP A 43 16.28 7.20 5.68
C ASP A 43 15.36 8.12 4.86
N GLN A 44 15.61 9.43 4.94
CA GLN A 44 14.79 10.43 4.26
C GLN A 44 14.80 10.26 2.73
N GLU A 45 15.95 9.95 2.13
CA GLU A 45 16.06 9.72 0.68
C GLU A 45 15.24 8.51 0.22
N PHE A 46 15.24 7.44 1.01
CA PHE A 46 14.44 6.25 0.75
C PHE A 46 12.94 6.54 0.90
N TYR A 47 12.58 7.32 1.93
CA TYR A 47 11.22 7.76 2.19
C TYR A 47 10.65 8.61 1.04
N ASP A 48 11.41 9.59 0.56
CA ASP A 48 11.00 10.46 -0.53
C ASP A 48 10.89 9.69 -1.85
N THR A 49 11.84 8.78 -2.12
CA THR A 49 11.77 7.89 -3.29
C THR A 49 10.54 6.99 -3.24
N LEU A 50 10.19 6.46 -2.06
CA LEU A 50 8.98 5.66 -1.89
C LEU A 50 7.74 6.50 -2.20
N LYS A 51 7.67 7.73 -1.67
CA LYS A 51 6.55 8.65 -1.93
C LYS A 51 6.39 8.95 -3.40
N GLU A 52 7.47 9.24 -4.12
CA GLU A 52 7.41 9.47 -5.57
C GLU A 52 6.85 8.26 -6.32
N GLN A 53 7.23 7.03 -5.91
CA GLN A 53 6.68 5.83 -6.51
C GLN A 53 5.18 5.66 -6.22
N MET A 54 4.76 5.93 -4.99
CA MET A 54 3.36 5.87 -4.60
C MET A 54 2.51 6.91 -5.36
N GLN A 55 3.06 8.12 -5.55
CA GLN A 55 2.42 9.17 -6.35
C GLN A 55 2.21 8.75 -7.81
N ARG A 56 3.16 8.01 -8.40
CA ARG A 56 3.04 7.49 -9.77
C ARG A 56 1.99 6.40 -9.94
N ILE A 57 1.68 5.65 -8.88
CA ILE A 57 0.65 4.61 -8.92
C ILE A 57 -0.74 5.27 -8.97
N GLY A 58 -1.01 6.20 -8.04
CA GLY A 58 -2.29 6.89 -7.94
C GLY A 58 -3.50 5.96 -7.75
N GLY A 59 -4.70 6.53 -7.94
CA GLY A 59 -5.97 5.80 -7.91
C GLY A 59 -7.10 6.65 -8.48
N LEU A 60 -8.27 6.04 -8.70
CA LEU A 60 -9.45 6.78 -9.19
C LEU A 60 -10.10 7.63 -8.10
N ASP A 61 -10.07 7.14 -6.87
CA ASP A 61 -10.59 7.82 -5.68
C ASP A 61 -9.64 7.62 -4.49
N VAL A 62 -9.86 8.37 -3.40
CA VAL A 62 -9.08 8.28 -2.16
C VAL A 62 -9.01 6.84 -1.63
N ALA A 63 -10.13 6.11 -1.66
CA ALA A 63 -10.22 4.76 -1.12
C ALA A 63 -9.48 3.74 -1.99
N ASP A 64 -9.57 3.87 -3.31
CA ASP A 64 -8.92 3.05 -4.32
C ASP A 64 -7.42 3.27 -4.32
N ASN A 65 -6.97 4.53 -4.19
CA ASN A 65 -5.55 4.84 -4.04
C ASN A 65 -4.98 4.19 -2.77
N VAL A 66 -5.64 4.36 -1.61
CA VAL A 66 -5.23 3.70 -0.36
C VAL A 66 -5.16 2.17 -0.52
N LYS A 67 -6.20 1.55 -1.12
CA LYS A 67 -6.25 0.10 -1.34
C LYS A 67 -5.12 -0.38 -2.25
N THR A 68 -4.86 0.34 -3.34
CA THR A 68 -3.85 -0.01 -4.33
C THR A 68 -2.46 0.10 -3.73
N LEU A 69 -2.16 1.20 -3.03
CA LEU A 69 -0.90 1.39 -2.32
C LEU A 69 -0.68 0.31 -1.27
N MET A 70 -1.67 0.02 -0.43
CA MET A 70 -1.57 -1.01 0.59
C MET A 70 -1.35 -2.42 0.02
N LYS A 71 -2.02 -2.78 -1.07
CA LYS A 71 -1.81 -4.07 -1.77
C LYS A 71 -0.43 -4.16 -2.41
N ARG A 72 0.16 -3.03 -2.78
CA ARG A 72 1.50 -2.99 -3.38
C ARG A 72 2.59 -3.10 -2.32
N THR A 73 2.35 -2.60 -1.11
CA THR A 73 3.34 -2.59 -0.02
C THR A 73 3.28 -3.84 0.84
N MET A 74 2.09 -4.38 1.10
CA MET A 74 1.89 -5.46 2.08
C MET A 74 0.97 -6.55 1.55
N SER A 75 1.20 -7.79 1.97
CA SER A 75 0.34 -8.90 1.64
C SER A 75 -0.90 -8.91 2.54
N ASN A 76 -1.97 -9.60 2.09
CA ASN A 76 -3.15 -9.78 2.92
C ASN A 76 -2.83 -10.51 4.24
N ALA A 77 -1.85 -11.42 4.21
CA ALA A 77 -1.39 -12.16 5.39
C ALA A 77 -0.81 -11.22 6.44
N LEU A 78 0.06 -10.29 6.02
CA LEU A 78 0.64 -9.28 6.91
C LEU A 78 -0.43 -8.31 7.42
N MET A 79 -1.29 -7.80 6.52
CA MET A 79 -2.39 -6.91 6.90
C MET A 79 -3.35 -7.53 7.93
N SER A 80 -3.59 -8.84 7.88
CA SER A 80 -4.48 -9.54 8.82
C SER A 80 -3.97 -9.51 10.27
N LYS A 81 -2.64 -9.42 10.44
CA LYS A 81 -1.92 -9.34 11.72
C LYS A 81 -1.83 -7.92 12.27
N MET A 82 -2.17 -6.92 11.46
CA MET A 82 -2.14 -5.50 11.81
C MET A 82 -3.54 -4.96 12.09
N SER A 83 -3.60 -3.83 12.80
CA SER A 83 -4.82 -3.05 12.98
C SER A 83 -4.46 -1.57 13.09
N LEU A 84 -5.42 -0.67 12.81
CA LEU A 84 -5.11 0.75 12.81
C LEU A 84 -4.58 1.24 14.17
N GLN A 85 -5.23 0.85 15.28
CA GLN A 85 -4.88 1.28 16.65
C GLN A 85 -4.11 0.24 17.48
N GLY A 86 -3.81 -0.94 16.94
CA GLY A 86 -3.11 -2.00 17.69
C GLY A 86 -3.94 -2.73 18.76
N LYS A 87 -5.25 -2.87 18.58
CA LYS A 87 -6.12 -3.54 19.57
C LYS A 87 -6.02 -5.06 19.49
N LYS A 88 -6.12 -5.75 20.64
CA LYS A 88 -6.12 -7.23 20.78
C LYS A 88 -4.85 -7.92 20.25
N ASN A 89 -3.66 -7.53 20.72
CA ASN A 89 -2.36 -8.10 20.35
C ASN A 89 -1.98 -7.96 18.86
N LYS A 90 -2.62 -7.05 18.13
CA LYS A 90 -2.26 -6.71 16.75
C LYS A 90 -1.35 -5.50 16.73
N ILE A 91 -0.54 -5.40 15.69
CA ILE A 91 0.41 -4.29 15.52
C ILE A 91 -0.35 -3.04 15.11
N ALA A 92 0.02 -1.90 15.68
CA ALA A 92 -0.56 -0.60 15.37
C ALA A 92 0.02 -0.06 14.06
N PHE A 93 -0.83 0.12 13.05
CA PHE A 93 -0.41 0.64 11.75
C PHE A 93 -0.30 2.18 11.74
N ASN A 94 -1.10 2.87 12.55
CA ASN A 94 -1.11 4.34 12.59
C ASN A 94 0.22 5.00 12.99
N GLY A 95 1.07 4.29 13.74
CA GLY A 95 2.38 4.76 14.17
C GLY A 95 3.51 4.46 13.19
N THR A 96 3.20 3.83 12.05
CA THR A 96 4.22 3.40 11.09
C THR A 96 4.60 4.55 10.13
N ARG A 97 5.84 4.54 9.66
CA ARG A 97 6.32 5.48 8.66
C ARG A 97 5.62 5.23 7.33
N LEU A 98 5.32 3.97 7.01
CA LEU A 98 4.53 3.60 5.85
C LEU A 98 3.13 4.24 5.86
N PHE A 99 2.44 4.24 7.01
CA PHE A 99 1.16 4.91 7.15
C PHE A 99 1.27 6.42 6.85
N SER A 100 2.31 7.07 7.38
CA SER A 100 2.57 8.49 7.14
C SER A 100 2.86 8.77 5.66
N ALA A 101 3.66 7.91 5.01
CA ALA A 101 3.99 8.05 3.58
C ALA A 101 2.74 7.96 2.70
N ILE A 102 1.90 6.94 2.92
CA ILE A 102 0.65 6.78 2.17
C ILE A 102 -0.29 7.96 2.44
N LYS A 103 -0.42 8.39 3.70
CA LYS A 103 -1.26 9.53 4.08
C LYS A 103 -0.84 10.80 3.33
N GLU A 104 0.45 11.14 3.36
CA GLU A 104 0.98 12.32 2.68
C GLU A 104 0.76 12.27 1.16
N VAL A 105 1.01 11.11 0.55
CA VAL A 105 0.81 10.93 -0.89
C VAL A 105 -0.65 11.12 -1.27
N VAL A 106 -1.58 10.49 -0.55
CA VAL A 106 -3.01 10.57 -0.89
C VAL A 106 -3.56 11.98 -0.64
N MET A 107 -3.12 12.66 0.43
CA MET A 107 -3.50 14.06 0.69
C MET A 107 -2.91 15.03 -0.33
N ALA A 108 -1.73 14.74 -0.89
CA ALA A 108 -1.16 15.53 -1.97
C ALA A 108 -1.87 15.29 -3.32
N THR A 109 -2.39 14.08 -3.56
CA THR A 109 -3.12 13.75 -4.79
C THR A 109 -4.57 14.23 -4.79
N PHE A 110 -5.27 14.15 -3.66
CA PHE A 110 -6.70 14.42 -3.55
C PHE A 110 -6.97 15.53 -2.54
N GLN A 111 -7.48 16.67 -3.01
CA GLN A 111 -7.77 17.83 -2.17
C GLN A 111 -8.92 17.57 -1.18
N GLU A 112 -9.83 16.65 -1.50
CA GLU A 112 -10.93 16.21 -0.65
C GLU A 112 -10.53 15.15 0.39
N ALA A 113 -9.27 14.70 0.39
CA ALA A 113 -8.78 13.73 1.36
C ALA A 113 -8.57 14.41 2.72
N THR A 114 -9.30 13.93 3.73
CA THR A 114 -9.10 14.31 5.13
C THR A 114 -8.47 13.16 5.90
N GLU A 115 -7.77 13.48 6.99
CA GLU A 115 -7.17 12.47 7.85
C GLU A 115 -8.21 11.48 8.40
N VAL A 116 -9.42 11.97 8.69
CA VAL A 116 -10.54 11.15 9.18
C VAL A 116 -10.94 10.14 8.12
N LYS A 117 -11.16 10.58 6.88
CA LYS A 117 -11.55 9.71 5.76
C LYS A 117 -10.47 8.67 5.46
N LEU A 118 -9.20 9.06 5.50
CA LEU A 118 -8.07 8.15 5.34
C LEU A 118 -8.05 7.10 6.44
N ASN A 119 -8.13 7.51 7.70
CA ASN A 119 -8.16 6.59 8.85
C ASN A 119 -9.31 5.60 8.77
N GLU A 120 -10.50 6.05 8.35
CA GLU A 120 -11.65 5.18 8.13
C GLU A 120 -11.37 4.14 7.04
N GLU A 121 -10.80 4.55 5.90
CA GLU A 121 -10.46 3.63 4.81
C GLU A 121 -9.35 2.65 5.19
N PHE A 122 -8.30 3.09 5.90
CA PHE A 122 -7.27 2.19 6.44
C PHE A 122 -7.86 1.18 7.43
N SER A 123 -8.68 1.65 8.37
CA SER A 123 -9.35 0.80 9.36
C SER A 123 -10.24 -0.24 8.69
N ARG A 124 -11.08 0.20 7.74
CA ARG A 124 -11.94 -0.66 6.93
C ARG A 124 -11.12 -1.69 6.17
N PHE A 125 -10.05 -1.27 5.52
CA PHE A 125 -9.24 -2.15 4.70
C PHE A 125 -8.48 -3.20 5.53
N LEU A 126 -7.93 -2.83 6.69
CA LEU A 126 -7.30 -3.76 7.62
C LEU A 126 -8.31 -4.70 8.27
N ARG A 127 -9.50 -4.20 8.64
CA ARG A 127 -10.57 -5.01 9.24
C ARG A 127 -10.99 -6.18 8.35
N HIS A 128 -11.12 -5.93 7.04
CA HIS A 128 -11.52 -6.96 6.07
C HIS A 128 -10.35 -7.80 5.55
N ALA A 129 -9.11 -7.57 6.00
CA ALA A 129 -7.94 -8.34 5.54
C ALA A 129 -8.04 -9.85 5.82
N PRO A 130 -8.49 -10.31 7.00
CA PRO A 130 -8.68 -11.74 7.27
C PRO A 130 -9.74 -12.37 6.36
N GLU A 131 -10.84 -11.65 6.08
CA GLU A 131 -11.92 -12.11 5.19
C GLU A 131 -11.43 -12.28 3.74
N ARG A 132 -10.45 -11.47 3.32
CA ARG A 132 -9.82 -11.60 1.98
C ARG A 132 -8.92 -12.83 1.86
N LEU A 133 -8.29 -13.28 2.96
CA LEU A 133 -7.45 -14.48 2.97
C LEU A 133 -8.29 -15.76 2.94
N GLY A 134 -9.42 -15.78 3.66
CA GLY A 134 -10.28 -16.95 3.78
C GLY A 134 -11.27 -17.14 2.63
N GLY A 135 -11.30 -16.23 1.65
CA GLY A 135 -12.30 -16.22 0.58
C GLY A 135 -13.65 -15.76 1.10
N GLY A 136 -14.10 -14.59 0.63
CA GLY A 136 -15.47 -14.12 0.80
C GLY A 136 -16.42 -14.99 -0.02
N GLY A 137 -16.65 -16.23 0.44
CA GLY A 137 -17.70 -17.10 -0.02
C GLY A 137 -19.05 -16.50 0.36
N ARG A 138 -19.52 -15.54 -0.42
CA ARG A 138 -20.95 -15.41 -0.63
C ARG A 138 -21.36 -16.62 -1.46
N THR A 139 -21.68 -17.73 -0.81
CA THR A 139 -22.62 -18.68 -1.40
C THR A 139 -23.94 -17.93 -1.48
N SER A 140 -24.23 -17.36 -2.65
CA SER A 140 -25.59 -16.97 -2.99
C SER A 140 -26.46 -18.20 -2.81
N LYS A 141 -27.43 -18.11 -1.90
CA LYS A 141 -28.55 -19.04 -1.82
C LYS A 141 -29.57 -18.67 -2.88
#